data_AF-A0A1E4PQ76-F1
#
_entry.id   AF-A0A1E4PQ76-F1
#
_cell.length_a   1.000
_cell.length_b   1.000
_cell.length_c   1.000
_cell.angle_alpha   90.00
_cell.angle_beta   90.00
_cell.angle_gamma   90.00
#
_symmetry.space_group_name_H-M   'P 1'
#
loop_
_entity.id
_entity.type
_entity.pdbx_description
1 polymer ?
#
loop_
_entity_poly.entity_id
_entity_poly.type
_entity_poly.pdbx_seq_one_letter_code
_entity_poly.pdbx_strand_id
1 'polypeptide(L)'
;MKARHADECEQLEQLPNIGPALAADLRRLGIRHPGELAGRDAFALYQALCAQTGKRQDPCVLDTFIAAVDFMRGAEPRPWWTYTAERKATHGAL
;
A
#
# COMPACT_ATOMS: atom_id res chain seq x y z
N MET A 1 15.41 -1.99 7.98
CA MET A 1 15.39 -3.13 7.03
C MET A 1 13.95 -3.43 6.66
N LYS A 2 13.68 -4.04 5.51
CA LYS A 2 12.31 -4.50 5.17
C LYS A 2 11.99 -5.81 5.88
N ALA A 3 10.74 -5.97 6.30
CA ALA A 3 10.24 -7.22 6.87
C ALA A 3 10.17 -8.29 5.76
N ARG A 4 10.43 -9.55 6.12
CA ARG A 4 10.30 -10.67 5.17
C ARG A 4 8.91 -11.28 5.21
N HIS A 5 8.26 -11.21 6.37
CA HIS A 5 6.91 -11.71 6.62
C HIS A 5 6.09 -10.68 7.39
N ALA A 6 4.77 -10.80 7.34
CA ALA A 6 3.84 -9.85 7.94
C ALA A 6 3.97 -9.76 9.48
N ASP A 7 4.26 -10.88 10.14
CA ASP A 7 4.42 -10.99 11.59
C ASP A 7 5.70 -10.34 12.12
N GLU A 8 6.72 -10.16 11.27
CA GLU A 8 7.95 -9.41 11.57
C GLU A 8 7.79 -7.88 11.38
N CYS A 9 6.65 -7.40 10.86
CA CYS A 9 6.48 -6.00 10.44
C CYS A 9 5.82 -5.13 11.52
N GLU A 10 6.64 -4.40 12.28
CA GLU A 10 6.19 -3.54 13.40
C GLU A 10 5.99 -2.06 12.99
N GLN A 11 6.70 -1.62 11.95
CA GLN A 11 6.69 -0.23 11.45
C GLN A 11 6.33 -0.18 9.97
N LEU A 12 5.64 0.89 9.54
CA LEU A 12 5.21 1.05 8.16
C LEU A 12 6.38 1.07 7.18
N GLU A 13 7.52 1.65 7.58
CA GLU A 13 8.74 1.69 6.78
C GLU A 13 9.41 0.31 6.62
N GLN A 14 8.99 -0.71 7.37
CA GLN A 14 9.43 -2.09 7.17
C GLN A 14 8.64 -2.80 6.07
N LEU A 15 7.46 -2.30 5.67
CA LEU A 15 6.68 -2.86 4.57
C LEU A 15 7.50 -2.81 3.26
N PRO A 16 7.48 -3.88 2.45
CA PRO A 16 8.00 -3.84 1.09
C PRO A 16 7.40 -2.65 0.31
N ASN A 17 8.18 -2.03 -0.57
CA ASN A 17 7.76 -0.88 -1.39
C ASN A 17 7.47 0.45 -0.64
N ILE A 18 7.36 0.47 0.69
CA ILE A 18 6.97 1.67 1.45
C ILE A 18 8.19 2.42 1.99
N GLY A 19 8.54 3.55 1.40
CA GLY A 19 9.51 4.50 1.98
C GLY A 19 8.88 5.44 3.03
N PRO A 20 9.67 6.33 3.65
CA PRO A 20 9.18 7.30 4.64
C PRO A 20 8.01 8.16 4.14
N ALA A 21 8.00 8.55 2.86
CA ALA A 21 6.92 9.35 2.27
C ALA A 21 5.58 8.60 2.28
N LEU A 22 5.55 7.37 1.75
CA LEU A 22 4.33 6.55 1.75
C LEU A 22 3.91 6.12 3.15
N ALA A 23 4.86 5.91 4.08
CA ALA A 23 4.53 5.69 5.48
C ALA A 23 3.86 6.91 6.11
N ALA A 24 4.30 8.13 5.77
CA ALA A 24 3.64 9.36 6.22
C ALA A 24 2.23 9.50 5.60
N ASP A 25 2.05 9.13 4.34
CA ASP A 25 0.74 9.09 3.70
C ASP A 25 -0.21 8.10 4.38
N LEU A 26 0.25 6.87 4.68
CA LEU A 26 -0.53 5.88 5.43
C LEU A 26 -0.92 6.41 6.83
N ARG A 27 0.00 7.09 7.53
CA ARG A 27 -0.30 7.75 8.81
C ARG A 27 -1.35 8.85 8.66
N ARG A 28 -1.30 9.63 7.57
CA ARG A 28 -2.32 10.65 7.25
C ARG A 28 -3.70 10.02 7.03
N LEU A 29 -3.75 8.82 6.45
CA LEU A 29 -4.96 8.02 6.30
C LEU A 29 -5.43 7.35 7.61
N GLY A 30 -4.71 7.56 8.72
CA GLY A 30 -5.05 7.00 10.03
C GLY A 30 -4.48 5.61 10.28
N ILE A 31 -3.67 5.05 9.37
CA ILE A 31 -2.98 3.77 9.56
C ILE A 31 -1.70 4.02 10.33
N ARG A 32 -1.62 3.53 11.57
CA ARG A 32 -0.46 3.75 12.46
C ARG A 32 0.40 2.50 12.60
N HIS A 33 -0.19 1.33 12.50
CA HIS A 33 0.48 0.04 12.59
C HIS A 33 0.27 -0.78 11.30
N PRO A 34 1.32 -1.48 10.76
CA PRO A 34 1.20 -2.28 9.54
C PRO A 34 0.06 -3.30 9.58
N GLY A 35 -0.14 -3.95 10.73
CA GLY A 35 -1.21 -4.93 10.96
C GLY A 35 -2.62 -4.44 10.61
N GLU A 36 -2.87 -3.14 10.65
CA GLU A 36 -4.17 -2.57 10.30
C GLU A 36 -4.49 -2.73 8.80
N LEU A 37 -3.48 -2.85 7.93
CA LEU A 37 -3.65 -2.96 6.48
C LEU A 37 -4.33 -4.25 6.04
N ALA A 38 -4.19 -5.34 6.82
CA ALA A 38 -4.75 -6.64 6.44
C ALA A 38 -6.27 -6.60 6.21
N GLY A 39 -6.97 -5.75 6.97
CA GLY A 39 -8.42 -5.53 6.86
C GLY A 39 -8.83 -4.34 5.98
N ARG A 40 -7.91 -3.69 5.26
CA ARG A 40 -8.21 -2.53 4.40
C ARG A 40 -8.39 -2.93 2.95
N ASP A 41 -9.09 -2.06 2.22
CA ASP A 41 -9.17 -2.09 0.78
C ASP A 41 -8.16 -1.10 0.19
N ALA A 42 -7.27 -1.58 -0.69
CA ALA A 42 -6.18 -0.77 -1.24
C ALA A 42 -6.70 0.37 -2.14
N PHE A 43 -7.80 0.14 -2.87
CA PHE A 43 -8.39 1.16 -3.73
C PHE A 43 -9.05 2.27 -2.91
N ALA A 44 -9.74 1.92 -1.81
CA ALA A 44 -10.28 2.88 -0.87
C ALA A 44 -9.18 3.72 -0.21
N LEU A 45 -8.03 3.13 0.15
CA LEU A 45 -6.87 3.87 0.66
C LEU A 45 -6.34 4.86 -0.39
N TYR A 46 -6.21 4.44 -1.65
CA TYR A 46 -5.77 5.32 -2.74
C TYR A 46 -6.75 6.49 -2.97
N GLN A 47 -8.05 6.21 -2.99
CA GLN A 47 -9.08 7.25 -3.13
C GLN A 47 -9.06 8.23 -1.97
N ALA A 48 -8.94 7.73 -0.74
CA ALA A 48 -8.82 8.56 0.46
C ALA A 48 -7.56 9.44 0.40
N LEU A 49 -6.43 8.91 -0.08
CA LEU A 49 -5.21 9.70 -0.23
C LEU A 49 -5.41 10.81 -1.25
N CYS A 50 -5.98 10.50 -2.42
CA CYS A 50 -6.27 11.51 -3.44
C CYS A 50 -7.18 12.62 -2.90
N ALA A 51 -8.22 12.25 -2.14
CA ALA A 51 -9.14 13.20 -1.53
C ALA A 51 -8.44 14.09 -0.49
N GLN A 52 -7.61 13.51 0.39
CA GLN A 52 -6.92 14.27 1.44
C GLN A 52 -5.77 15.13 0.93
N THR A 53 -5.13 14.79 -0.18
CA THR A 53 -4.09 15.62 -0.79
C THR A 53 -4.64 16.61 -1.80
N GLY A 54 -5.91 16.47 -2.21
CA GLY A 54 -6.53 17.27 -3.26
C GLY A 54 -5.92 17.03 -4.65
N LYS A 55 -5.21 15.92 -4.84
CA LYS A 55 -4.50 15.59 -6.08
C LYS A 55 -4.68 14.13 -6.42
N ARG A 56 -4.88 13.83 -7.71
CA ARG A 56 -4.77 12.46 -8.20
C ARG A 56 -3.33 12.00 -8.03
N GLN A 57 -3.15 10.93 -7.26
CA GLN A 57 -1.85 10.29 -7.07
C GLN A 57 -1.50 9.44 -8.29
N ASP A 58 -0.21 9.20 -8.50
CA ASP A 58 0.23 8.34 -9.58
C ASP A 58 -0.35 6.91 -9.42
N PRO A 59 -0.76 6.26 -10.53
CA PRO A 59 -1.22 4.87 -10.54
C PRO A 59 -0.38 3.87 -9.74
N CYS A 60 0.94 4.04 -9.73
CA CYS A 60 1.86 3.16 -9.00
C CYS A 60 1.67 3.21 -7.48
N VAL A 61 1.04 4.27 -6.95
CA VAL A 61 0.66 4.34 -5.54
C VAL A 61 -0.42 3.32 -5.22
N LEU A 62 -1.41 3.11 -6.11
CA LEU A 62 -2.39 2.06 -5.94
C LEU A 62 -1.73 0.68 -6.00
N ASP A 63 -0.86 0.44 -6.98
CA ASP A 63 -0.08 -0.82 -7.06
C ASP A 63 0.71 -1.08 -5.76
N THR A 64 1.25 -0.02 -5.16
CA THR A 64 1.98 -0.10 -3.89
C THR A 64 1.07 -0.40 -2.71
N PHE A 65 -0.13 0.18 -2.66
CA PHE A 65 -1.12 -0.15 -1.62
C PHE A 65 -1.66 -1.57 -1.76
N ILE A 66 -1.89 -2.06 -2.99
CA ILE A 66 -2.27 -3.46 -3.23
C ILE A 66 -1.18 -4.38 -2.68
N ALA A 67 0.09 -4.14 -3.04
CA ALA A 67 1.21 -4.93 -2.54
C ALA A 67 1.35 -4.89 -1.01
N ALA A 68 1.15 -3.73 -0.39
CA ALA A 68 1.26 -3.58 1.07
C ALA A 68 0.12 -4.30 1.82
N VAL A 69 -1.11 -4.22 1.30
CA VAL A 69 -2.27 -4.94 1.86
C VAL A 69 -2.10 -6.45 1.69
N ASP A 70 -1.68 -6.92 0.52
CA ASP A 70 -1.47 -8.34 0.23
C ASP A 70 -0.34 -8.94 1.09
N PHE A 71 0.78 -8.21 1.23
CA PHE A 71 1.85 -8.59 2.15
C PHE A 71 1.35 -8.74 3.59
N MET A 72 0.56 -7.78 4.10
CA MET A 72 0.01 -7.87 5.45
C MET A 72 -1.08 -8.94 5.61
N ARG A 73 -1.59 -9.51 4.51
CA ARG A 73 -2.44 -10.71 4.50
C ARG A 73 -1.65 -12.02 4.44
N GLY A 74 -0.32 -11.94 4.41
CA GLY A 74 0.58 -13.11 4.44
C GLY A 74 1.17 -13.49 3.08
N ALA A 75 1.00 -12.67 2.04
CA ALA A 75 1.68 -12.90 0.77
C ALA A 75 3.19 -12.62 0.87
N GLU A 76 3.98 -13.31 0.04
CA GLU A 76 5.41 -13.04 -0.13
C GLU A 76 5.68 -11.58 -0.53
N PRO A 77 6.78 -10.96 -0.07
CA PRO A 77 7.14 -9.61 -0.47
C PRO A 77 7.42 -9.55 -1.97
N ARG A 78 6.62 -8.75 -2.69
CA ARG A 78 6.76 -8.56 -4.15
C ARG A 78 6.96 -7.09 -4.49
N PRO A 79 7.73 -6.79 -5.55
CA PRO A 79 7.77 -5.44 -6.08
C PRO A 79 6.37 -4.97 -6.51
N TRP A 80 6.01 -3.73 -6.20
CA TRP A 80 4.67 -3.19 -6.48
C TRP A 80 4.24 -3.34 -7.94
N TRP A 81 5.17 -3.23 -8.90
CA TRP A 81 4.84 -3.28 -10.32
C TRP A 81 4.29 -4.63 -10.78
N THR A 82 4.47 -5.70 -9.99
CA THR A 82 3.85 -7.01 -10.26
C THR A 82 2.33 -6.97 -10.25
N TYR A 83 1.73 -6.01 -9.51
CA TYR A 83 0.27 -5.81 -9.44
C TYR A 83 -0.28 -4.90 -10.55
N THR A 84 0.59 -4.30 -11.37
CA THR A 84 0.19 -3.36 -12.45
C THR A 84 -0.83 -3.97 -13.41
N ALA A 85 -0.63 -5.23 -13.81
CA ALA A 85 -1.51 -5.89 -14.77
C ALA A 85 -2.91 -6.12 -14.19
N GLU A 86 -2.97 -6.59 -12.94
CA GLU A 86 -4.23 -6.80 -12.20
C GLU A 86 -4.97 -5.48 -11.98
N ARG A 87 -4.25 -4.43 -11.55
CA ARG A 87 -4.82 -3.09 -11.42
C ARG A 87 -5.40 -2.62 -12.74
N LYS A 88 -4.66 -2.71 -13.85
CA LYS A 88 -5.15 -2.26 -15.17
C LYS A 88 -6.38 -3.03 -15.63
N ALA A 89 -6.46 -4.33 -15.35
CA ALA A 89 -7.64 -5.13 -15.66
C ALA A 89 -8.88 -4.68 -14.87
N THR A 90 -8.69 -4.23 -13.62
CA THR A 90 -9.78 -3.87 -12.70
C THR A 90 -10.16 -2.38 -12.76
N HIS A 91 -9.17 -1.50 -12.96
CA HIS A 91 -9.30 -0.04 -12.83
C HIS A 91 -8.84 0.73 -14.10
N GLY A 92 -8.48 0.03 -15.17
CA GLY A 92 -8.15 0.62 -16.47
C GLY A 92 -6.85 1.42 -16.47
N ALA A 93 -6.91 2.67 -16.90
CA ALA A 93 -5.75 3.57 -16.93
C ALA A 93 -5.34 4.07 -15.53
N LEU A 94 -6.15 3.77 -14.51
CA LEU A 94 -5.82 4.06 -13.12
C LEU A 94 -5.02 2.95 -12.52
#